data_AF-A0A1H6I0F7-F1
#
_entry.id   AF-A0A1H6I0F7-F1
#
_cell.length_a   1.000
_cell.length_b   1.000
_cell.length_c   1.000
_cell.angle_alpha   90.00
_cell.angle_beta   90.00
_cell.angle_gamma   90.00
#
_symmetry.space_group_name_H-M   'P 1'
#
loop_
_entity.id
_entity.type
_entity.pdbx_description
1 polymer ?
#
loop_
_entity_poly.entity_id
_entity_poly.type
_entity_poly.pdbx_seq_one_letter_code
_entity_poly.pdbx_strand_id
1 'polypeptide(L)'
;MKTNNEKGRMLCIIIGAYLIAKAVLNMVIGGGFSLSDMLIAVGLTCAMLTGIKFVNYGVAAVLVLIAAIHLPANISNISSNWLYLIEGIADIGCAVLLCVHSDIKEHFTNSININN
;
A
#
# COMPACT_ATOMS: atom_id res chain seq x y z
N MET A 1 7.99 -17.97 -1.10
CA MET A 1 7.49 -17.39 -2.36
C MET A 1 8.67 -17.17 -3.30
N LYS A 2 8.57 -17.63 -4.56
CA LYS A 2 9.61 -17.35 -5.58
C LYS A 2 9.51 -15.87 -5.95
N THR A 3 10.62 -15.15 -5.84
CA THR A 3 10.72 -13.79 -6.38
C THR A 3 11.62 -13.82 -7.59
N ASN A 4 11.22 -13.12 -8.65
CA ASN A 4 12.05 -12.99 -9.86
C ASN A 4 12.99 -11.77 -9.77
N ASN A 5 12.80 -10.90 -8.77
CA ASN A 5 13.71 -9.80 -8.45
C ASN A 5 13.73 -9.57 -6.92
N GLU A 6 14.89 -9.73 -6.27
CA GLU A 6 14.99 -9.57 -4.80
C GLU A 6 14.88 -8.11 -4.35
N LYS A 7 15.37 -7.17 -5.15
CA LYS A 7 15.26 -5.72 -4.87
C LYS A 7 13.81 -5.27 -4.95
N GLY A 8 13.08 -5.72 -5.97
CA GLY A 8 11.65 -5.47 -6.11
C GLY A 8 10.85 -5.99 -4.93
N ARG A 9 11.14 -7.22 -4.48
CA ARG A 9 10.53 -7.78 -3.26
C ARG A 9 10.86 -6.93 -2.03
N MET A 10 12.11 -6.49 -1.86
CA MET A 10 12.51 -5.64 -0.74
C MET A 10 11.74 -4.31 -0.73
N LEU A 11 11.59 -3.67 -1.89
CA LEU A 11 10.79 -2.44 -2.02
C LEU A 11 9.31 -2.69 -1.65
N CYS A 12 8.72 -3.81 -2.08
CA CYS A 12 7.37 -4.19 -1.66
C CYS A 12 7.26 -4.40 -0.13
N ILE A 13 8.27 -4.97 0.51
CA ILE A 13 8.33 -5.12 1.97
C ILE A 13 8.38 -3.75 2.64
N ILE A 14 9.20 -2.82 2.13
CA ILE A 14 9.28 -1.44 2.66
C ILE A 14 7.92 -0.73 2.54
N ILE A 15 7.25 -0.83 1.39
CA ILE A 15 5.91 -0.27 1.19
C ILE A 15 4.93 -0.92 2.18
N GLY A 16 4.95 -2.24 2.33
CA GLY A 16 4.07 -2.95 3.29
C GLY A 16 4.33 -2.56 4.74
N ALA A 17 5.59 -2.40 5.14
CA ALA A 17 5.96 -1.92 6.46
C ALA A 17 5.44 -0.50 6.70
N TYR A 18 5.51 0.38 5.70
CA TYR A 18 4.86 1.70 5.75
C TYR A 18 3.34 1.59 5.96
N LEU A 19 2.64 0.73 5.20
CA LEU A 19 1.19 0.55 5.32
C LEU A 19 0.77 0.08 6.72
N ILE A 20 1.54 -0.82 7.32
CA ILE A 20 1.28 -1.31 8.69
C ILE A 20 1.59 -0.21 9.70
N ALA A 21 2.72 0.49 9.55
CA ALA A 21 3.11 1.57 10.45
C ALA A 21 2.07 2.70 10.47
N LYS A 22 1.54 3.10 9.29
CA LYS A 22 0.47 4.11 9.23
C LYS A 22 -0.84 3.62 9.84
N ALA A 23 -1.20 2.34 9.66
CA ALA A 23 -2.42 1.80 10.28
C ALA A 23 -2.31 1.87 11.81
N VAL A 24 -1.14 1.55 12.36
CA VAL A 24 -0.85 1.70 13.80
C VAL A 24 -0.90 3.17 14.22
N LEU A 25 -0.29 4.08 13.44
CA LEU A 25 -0.33 5.51 13.73
C LEU A 25 -1.77 6.04 13.77
N ASN A 26 -2.60 5.64 12.81
CA ASN A 26 -4.01 6.03 12.73
C ASN A 26 -4.82 5.52 13.92
N MET A 27 -4.53 4.33 14.45
CA MET A 27 -5.16 3.84 15.67
C MET A 27 -4.75 4.65 16.91
N VAL A 28 -3.48 5.04 17.00
CA VAL A 28 -2.99 5.85 18.13
C VAL A 28 -3.59 7.26 18.11
N ILE A 29 -3.60 7.91 16.94
CA ILE A 29 -4.13 9.27 16.78
C ILE A 29 -5.65 9.28 16.86
N GLY A 30 -6.32 8.29 16.25
CA GLY A 30 -7.78 8.15 16.26
C GLY A 30 -8.37 7.74 17.62
N GLY A 31 -7.53 7.45 18.61
CA GLY A 31 -7.95 7.12 19.98
C GLY A 31 -8.64 5.77 20.12
N GLY A 32 -8.41 4.82 19.19
CA GLY A 32 -9.10 3.53 19.19
C GLY A 32 -8.50 2.50 18.24
N PHE A 33 -8.72 1.22 18.56
CA PHE A 33 -8.29 0.10 17.72
C PHE A 33 -9.21 -0.07 16.51
N SER A 34 -8.64 -0.03 15.31
CA SER A 34 -9.34 -0.25 14.04
C SER A 34 -8.86 -1.55 13.40
N LEU A 35 -9.65 -2.62 13.56
CA LEU A 35 -9.34 -3.91 12.95
C LEU A 35 -9.33 -3.82 11.41
N SER A 36 -10.21 -2.99 10.84
CA SER A 36 -10.36 -2.81 9.39
C SER A 36 -9.10 -2.26 8.75
N ASP A 37 -8.52 -1.19 9.31
CA ASP A 37 -7.33 -0.55 8.74
C ASP A 37 -6.12 -1.48 8.79
N MET A 38 -5.99 -2.22 9.89
CA MET A 38 -4.94 -3.22 10.05
C MET A 38 -5.11 -4.38 9.05
N LEU A 39 -6.33 -4.87 8.86
CA LEU A 39 -6.60 -5.95 7.88
C LEU A 39 -6.31 -5.52 6.45
N ILE A 40 -6.64 -4.28 6.08
CA ILE A 40 -6.33 -3.73 4.76
C ILE A 40 -4.81 -3.64 4.59
N ALA A 41 -4.09 -3.07 5.56
CA ALA A 41 -2.63 -2.93 5.50
C ALA A 41 -1.91 -4.28 5.36
N VAL A 42 -2.30 -5.25 6.19
CA VAL A 42 -1.75 -6.61 6.14
C VAL A 42 -2.15 -7.31 4.84
N GLY A 43 -3.41 -7.20 4.42
CA GLY A 43 -3.91 -7.81 3.19
C GLY A 43 -3.18 -7.31 1.94
N LEU A 44 -3.00 -6.00 1.80
CA LEU A 44 -2.24 -5.40 0.70
C LEU A 44 -0.76 -5.81 0.74
N THR A 45 -0.17 -5.87 1.93
CA THR A 45 1.21 -6.35 2.11
C THR A 45 1.36 -7.79 1.65
N CYS A 46 0.50 -8.69 2.14
CA CYS A 46 0.47 -10.08 1.72
C CYS A 46 0.28 -10.23 0.21
N ALA A 47 -0.62 -9.44 -0.38
CA ALA A 47 -0.85 -9.43 -1.82
C ALA A 47 0.42 -9.04 -2.59
N MET A 48 1.13 -7.97 -2.17
CA MET A 48 2.38 -7.57 -2.81
C MET A 48 3.45 -8.68 -2.75
N LEU A 49 3.56 -9.40 -1.63
CA LEU A 49 4.56 -10.45 -1.47
C LEU A 49 4.35 -11.66 -2.40
N THR A 50 3.14 -11.82 -2.95
CA THR A 50 2.85 -12.90 -3.92
C THR A 50 3.67 -12.80 -5.20
N GLY A 51 4.06 -11.58 -5.62
CA GLY A 51 4.68 -11.34 -6.92
C GLY A 51 3.81 -11.76 -8.10
N ILE A 52 2.50 -11.97 -7.92
CA ILE A 52 1.58 -12.37 -8.99
C ILE A 52 1.40 -11.21 -9.97
N LYS A 53 1.42 -11.52 -11.27
CA LYS A 53 1.21 -10.53 -12.33
C LYS A 53 0.04 -9.60 -12.05
N PHE A 54 0.28 -8.31 -12.26
CA PHE A 54 -0.67 -7.21 -12.12
C PHE A 54 -1.15 -6.86 -10.70
N VAL A 55 -0.76 -7.61 -9.67
CA VAL A 55 -1.16 -7.30 -8.29
C VAL A 55 -0.66 -5.93 -7.83
N ASN A 56 0.52 -5.49 -8.28
CA ASN A 56 1.02 -4.14 -8.02
C ASN A 56 0.05 -3.05 -8.45
N TYR A 57 -0.60 -3.18 -9.60
CA TYR A 57 -1.56 -2.19 -10.08
C TYR A 57 -2.86 -2.23 -9.28
N GLY A 58 -3.29 -3.43 -8.85
CA GLY A 58 -4.43 -3.57 -7.95
C GLY A 58 -4.19 -2.89 -6.59
N VAL A 59 -3.03 -3.12 -5.99
CA VAL A 59 -2.63 -2.46 -4.74
C VAL A 59 -2.52 -0.94 -4.93
N ALA A 60 -1.88 -0.48 -6.01
CA ALA A 60 -1.78 0.94 -6.32
C ALA A 60 -3.17 1.60 -6.48
N ALA A 61 -4.12 0.94 -7.14
CA ALA A 61 -5.48 1.43 -7.29
C ALA A 61 -6.18 1.59 -5.93
N VAL A 62 -6.01 0.62 -5.01
CA VAL A 62 -6.57 0.71 -3.66
C VAL A 62 -5.98 1.90 -2.89
N LEU A 63 -4.66 2.11 -2.94
CA LEU A 63 -4.01 3.24 -2.28
C LEU A 63 -4.53 4.59 -2.80
N VAL A 64 -4.64 4.73 -4.13
CA VAL A 64 -5.19 5.94 -4.75
C VAL A 64 -6.65 6.17 -4.36
N LEU A 65 -7.47 5.12 -4.33
CA LEU A 65 -8.87 5.21 -3.93
C LEU A 65 -9.03 5.67 -2.48
N ILE A 66 -8.26 5.09 -1.54
CA ILE A 66 -8.28 5.49 -0.13
C ILE A 66 -7.87 6.97 0.00
N ALA A 67 -6.75 7.35 -0.61
CA ALA A 67 -6.30 8.74 -0.60
C ALA A 67 -7.37 9.70 -1.17
N ALA A 68 -8.01 9.35 -2.28
CA ALA A 68 -9.05 10.15 -2.90
C ALA A 68 -10.32 10.29 -2.04
N ILE A 69 -10.74 9.23 -1.34
CA ILE A 69 -11.90 9.25 -0.45
C ILE A 69 -11.67 10.20 0.74
N HIS A 70 -10.45 10.20 1.31
CA HIS A 70 -10.13 11.02 2.48
C HIS A 70 -9.69 12.45 2.14
N LEU A 71 -9.29 12.71 0.90
CA LEU A 71 -8.75 14.00 0.46
C LEU A 71 -9.68 15.21 0.74
N PRO A 72 -10.99 15.18 0.40
CA PRO A 72 -11.86 16.34 0.62
C PRO A 72 -11.97 16.73 2.10
N ALA A 73 -12.09 15.74 2.99
CA ALA A 73 -12.18 15.96 4.43
C ALA A 73 -10.87 16.51 4.99
N ASN A 74 -9.73 15.99 4.52
CA ASN A 74 -8.40 16.42 4.97
C ASN A 74 -8.05 17.82 4.50
N ILE A 75 -8.44 18.21 3.28
CA ILE A 75 -8.27 19.58 2.78
C ILE A 75 -9.16 20.56 3.54
N SER A 76 -10.43 20.19 3.76
CA SER A 76 -11.40 21.07 4.44
C SER A 76 -11.00 21.36 5.89
N ASN A 77 -10.22 20.47 6.53
CA ASN A 77 -9.77 20.59 7.91
C ASN A 77 -8.24 20.59 8.02
N ILE A 78 -7.54 21.23 7.08
CA ILE A 78 -6.08 21.09 6.93
C ILE A 78 -5.29 21.42 8.20
N SER A 79 -5.75 22.37 9.02
CA SER A 79 -5.08 22.74 10.28
C SER A 79 -5.04 21.60 11.30
N SER A 80 -6.07 20.74 11.34
CA SER A 80 -6.13 19.59 12.23
C SER A 80 -5.73 18.27 11.55
N ASN A 81 -5.86 18.19 10.22
CA ASN A 81 -5.71 16.94 9.46
C ASN A 81 -4.43 16.90 8.61
N TRP A 82 -3.48 17.81 8.83
CA TRP A 82 -2.23 17.87 8.04
C TRP A 82 -1.44 16.55 8.04
N LEU A 83 -1.47 15.77 9.13
CA LEU A 83 -0.87 14.44 9.20
C LEU A 83 -1.52 13.47 8.20
N TYR A 84 -2.84 13.39 8.18
CA TYR A 84 -3.58 12.57 7.21
C TYR A 84 -3.37 13.03 5.75
N LEU A 85 -3.09 14.31 5.54
CA LEU A 85 -2.73 14.84 4.21
C LEU A 85 -1.35 14.34 3.76
N ILE A 86 -0.36 14.34 4.65
CA ILE A 86 0.98 13.79 4.38
C ILE A 86 0.89 12.28 4.12
N GLU A 87 0.08 11.56 4.89
CA GLU A 87 -0.18 10.13 4.64
C GLU A 87 -0.77 9.90 3.25
N GLY A 88 -1.76 10.70 2.84
CA GLY A 88 -2.33 10.60 1.49
C GLY A 88 -1.29 10.86 0.40
N ILE A 89 -0.38 11.82 0.59
CA ILE A 89 0.72 12.07 -0.37
C ILE A 89 1.66 10.86 -0.44
N ALA A 90 2.02 10.28 0.70
CA ALA A 90 2.86 9.09 0.76
C ALA A 90 2.20 7.88 0.10
N ASP A 91 0.88 7.68 0.27
CA ASP A 91 0.11 6.63 -0.42
C ASP A 91 0.19 6.78 -1.94
N ILE A 92 0.02 8.01 -2.46
CA ILE A 92 0.17 8.28 -3.88
C ILE A 92 1.60 8.01 -4.35
N GLY A 93 2.61 8.38 -3.56
CA GLY A 93 4.01 8.06 -3.84
C GLY A 93 4.27 6.56 -3.94
N CYS A 94 3.73 5.76 -3.00
CA CYS A 94 3.79 4.30 -3.04
C CYS A 94 3.06 3.74 -4.27
N ALA A 95 1.88 4.25 -4.60
CA ALA A 95 1.13 3.85 -5.79
C ALA A 95 1.91 4.12 -7.08
N VAL A 96 2.56 5.28 -7.18
CA VAL A 96 3.42 5.62 -8.32
C VAL A 96 4.60 4.64 -8.40
N LEU A 97 5.31 4.41 -7.30
CA LEU A 97 6.43 3.46 -7.25
C LEU A 97 6.01 2.06 -7.72
N LEU A 98 4.87 1.56 -7.23
CA LEU A 98 4.31 0.27 -7.64
C LEU A 98 4.04 0.18 -9.14
N CYS A 99 3.69 1.30 -9.78
CA CYS A 99 3.36 1.35 -11.20
C CYS A 99 4.60 1.52 -12.11
N VAL A 100 5.63 2.25 -11.65
CA VAL A 100 6.71 2.73 -12.54
C VAL A 100 8.07 2.10 -12.28
N HIS A 101 8.36 1.63 -11.06
CA HIS A 101 9.69 1.16 -10.70
C HIS A 101 10.00 -0.20 -11.36
N SER A 102 11.07 -0.28 -12.14
CA SER A 102 11.44 -1.49 -12.91
C SER A 102 11.62 -2.72 -12.02
N ASP A 103 12.42 -2.63 -10.95
CA ASP A 103 12.65 -3.77 -10.04
C ASP A 103 11.33 -4.29 -9.44
N ILE A 104 10.40 -3.39 -9.09
CA ILE A 104 9.09 -3.77 -8.56
C ILE A 104 8.31 -4.51 -9.64
N LYS A 105 8.23 -3.98 -10.87
CA LYS A 105 7.53 -4.64 -11.97
C LYS A 105 8.08 -6.02 -12.27
N GLU A 106 9.39 -6.20 -12.21
CA GLU A 106 10.04 -7.51 -12.38
C GLU A 106 9.69 -8.51 -11.28
N HIS A 107 9.49 -8.03 -10.04
CA HIS A 107 8.97 -8.87 -8.96
C HIS A 107 7.56 -9.43 -9.28
N PHE A 108 6.71 -8.64 -9.93
CA PHE A 108 5.32 -9.02 -10.29
C PHE A 108 5.21 -9.80 -11.61
N THR A 109 6.02 -10.85 -11.77
CA THR A 109 6.03 -11.69 -12.98
C THR A 109 5.58 -13.15 -12.73
N ASN A 110 5.22 -13.50 -11.48
CA ASN A 110 4.70 -14.83 -11.18
C ASN A 110 3.33 -15.05 -11.83
N SER A 111 3.13 -16.22 -12.43
CA SER A 111 1.83 -16.61 -12.98
C SER A 111 1.11 -17.52 -11.99
N ILE A 112 -0.22 -17.44 -11.95
CA ILE A 112 -1.03 -18.37 -11.16
C ILE A 112 -1.04 -19.70 -11.92
N ASN A 113 -0.31 -20.70 -11.43
CA ASN A 113 -0.42 -22.06 -11.96
C ASN A 113 -1.69 -22.70 -11.41
N ILE A 114 -2.75 -22.70 -12.22
CA ILE A 114 -3.97 -23.46 -11.96
C ILE A 114 -3.77 -24.85 -12.57
N ASN A 115 -2.92 -25.67 -11.96
CA ASN A 115 -2.88 -27.09 -12.27
C ASN A 115 -3.77 -27.78 -11.22
N ASN A 116 -5.01 -28.10 -11.63
CA ASN A 116 -5.89 -29.03 -10.93
C ASN A 116 -5.41 -30.46 -11.11
#